data_AF-A0A3D8QRV0-F1
#
_entry.id   AF-A0A3D8QRV0-F1
#
_cell.length_a   1.000
_cell.length_b   1.000
_cell.length_c   1.000
_cell.angle_alpha   90.00
_cell.angle_beta   90.00
_cell.angle_gamma   90.00
#
_symmetry.space_group_name_H-M   'P 1'
#
loop_
_entity.id
_entity.type
_entity.pdbx_description
1 polymer ?
#
loop_
_entity_poly.entity_id
_entity_poly.type
_entity_poly.pdbx_seq_one_letter_code
_entity_poly.pdbx_strand_id
1 'polypeptide(L)'
;MPRRPKRGRRPIPRTPIIKGIWKGALPEHRPDPNRGPAPDLANLGQYTSDQLITYMEKFPNHAVYIFEWATEPGNIGAQWLNLWPFQTPADVANWHLNTFGANTLNPQTPGATDTIVRNAAAHPRPLDTLVKRDALHALHALHAVNHWDPSGYAATGSSFLKTALQANLDITDPNRRGYLVYNYILYKTQTNRAFAQAFPIDQRLTDTPVVLNHLDVAIQDGPYDAFSKWWKALDEAPGAALPHLVLGGPAAVLDPTSHEALCKKTTVLDAEHMHQHNQLNLASLPNAWHHAVWNPNNKEFMDFIQREQPPLPMPGVGPARINQVSGNVGWGRPVEYAHENKKVGAFKTLVRLGANIDAWVEAELDNNWPQNDDKALEPDDFFAAGLRGYRNINPPNGTANGTLLHRVVTRLHNQVTDPIFTSLHPRDMASRRKRLTHDAVQMIYYIRRGNQHGQPNLATTDINGRTAWALARHHAILGLDDALTATATIVTAVDGSHTAANLLQAAAQGPAPAPSANIDDPTIVPGHRYPIRRTRRR
;
A
#
# COMPACT_ATOMS: atom_id res chain seq x y z
N MET A 1 25.42 38.74 -22.44
CA MET A 1 25.82 37.33 -22.21
C MET A 1 24.79 36.65 -21.32
N PRO A 2 24.07 35.61 -21.80
CA PRO A 2 23.09 34.90 -20.97
C PRO A 2 23.82 34.00 -19.97
N ARG A 3 23.55 34.20 -18.67
CA ARG A 3 24.11 33.37 -17.59
C ARG A 3 23.61 31.93 -17.74
N ARG A 4 24.54 30.99 -17.93
CA ARG A 4 24.23 29.55 -17.88
C ARG A 4 23.55 29.24 -16.54
N PRO A 5 22.41 28.52 -16.51
CA PRO A 5 21.82 28.07 -15.27
C PRO A 5 22.81 27.15 -14.55
N LYS A 6 23.09 27.45 -13.28
CA LYS A 6 23.87 26.58 -12.41
C LYS A 6 23.20 25.21 -12.41
N ARG A 7 23.88 24.19 -12.92
CA ARG A 7 23.43 22.80 -12.81
C ARG A 7 23.29 22.48 -11.32
N GLY A 8 22.05 22.47 -10.82
CA GLY A 8 21.74 21.97 -9.49
C GLY A 8 22.32 20.57 -9.37
N ARG A 9 23.14 20.33 -8.35
CA ARG A 9 23.66 18.98 -8.07
C ARG A 9 22.44 18.07 -7.92
N ARG A 10 22.36 17.03 -8.76
CA ARG A 10 21.30 16.02 -8.62
C ARG A 10 21.40 15.43 -7.22
N PRO A 11 20.30 15.35 -6.46
CA PRO A 11 20.32 14.69 -5.16
C PRO A 11 20.84 13.27 -5.36
N ILE A 12 21.82 12.90 -4.54
CA ILE A 12 22.36 11.55 -4.55
C ILE A 12 21.21 10.62 -4.12
N PRO A 13 20.96 9.52 -4.84
CA PRO A 13 19.94 8.56 -4.42
C PRO A 13 20.30 8.13 -2.99
N ARG A 14 19.38 8.27 -2.03
CA ARG A 14 19.61 7.99 -0.61
C ARG A 14 19.65 6.49 -0.28
N THR A 15 19.26 5.65 -1.24
CA THR A 15 19.20 4.19 -1.15
C THR A 15 20.54 3.52 -0.78
N PRO A 16 21.72 3.90 -1.31
CA PRO A 16 23.01 3.32 -0.93
C PRO A 16 23.41 3.66 0.51
N ILE A 17 23.06 4.86 0.99
CA ILE A 17 23.35 5.31 2.36
C ILE A 17 22.57 4.45 3.38
N ILE A 18 21.25 4.32 3.19
CA ILE A 18 20.41 3.50 4.06
C ILE A 18 20.88 2.04 4.02
N LYS A 19 21.25 1.52 2.84
CA LYS A 19 21.85 0.17 2.72
C LYS A 19 23.15 0.02 3.51
N GLY A 20 23.95 1.07 3.65
CA GLY A 20 25.16 1.08 4.49
C GLY A 20 24.84 0.93 5.97
N ILE A 21 23.84 1.67 6.48
CA ILE A 21 23.42 1.63 7.89
C ILE A 21 23.03 0.22 8.31
N TRP A 22 22.22 -0.47 7.49
CA TRP A 22 21.80 -1.85 7.72
C TRP A 22 22.93 -2.89 7.61
N LYS A 23 24.13 -2.49 7.17
CA LYS A 23 25.36 -3.29 7.21
C LYS A 23 26.29 -2.89 8.36
N GLY A 24 25.83 -2.03 9.25
CA GLY A 24 26.63 -1.46 10.33
C GLY A 24 27.60 -0.36 9.91
N ALA A 25 27.55 0.08 8.65
CA ALA A 25 28.40 1.16 8.16
C ALA A 25 27.67 2.51 8.28
N LEU A 26 28.37 3.53 8.78
CA LEU A 26 27.88 4.90 8.70
C LEU A 26 28.06 5.45 7.27
N PRO A 27 27.15 6.31 6.79
CA PRO A 27 27.42 7.09 5.59
C PRO A 27 28.71 7.92 5.75
N GLU A 28 29.37 8.25 4.65
CA GLU A 28 30.44 9.26 4.69
C GLU A 28 29.92 10.55 5.32
N HIS A 29 30.58 11.01 6.39
CA HIS A 29 30.32 12.36 6.88
C HIS A 29 30.86 13.33 5.84
N ARG A 30 29.98 14.00 5.11
CA ARG A 30 30.37 15.03 4.15
C ARG A 30 30.46 16.35 4.91
N PRO A 31 31.66 16.94 5.05
CA PRO A 31 31.78 18.27 5.63
C PRO A 31 30.90 19.22 4.82
N ASP A 32 30.01 19.95 5.48
CA ASP A 32 29.25 21.01 4.82
C ASP A 32 30.26 22.01 4.22
N PRO A 33 30.22 22.29 2.91
CA PRO A 33 31.12 23.26 2.29
C PRO A 33 30.94 24.68 2.84
N ASN A 34 29.81 24.98 3.49
CA ASN A 34 29.55 26.23 4.19
C ASN A 34 29.72 26.10 5.71
N ARG A 35 30.42 25.06 6.17
CA ARG A 35 30.67 24.86 7.60
C ARG A 35 31.51 26.02 8.11
N GLY A 36 30.97 26.70 9.13
CA GLY A 36 31.70 27.69 9.91
C GLY A 36 32.94 27.08 10.59
N PRO A 37 33.74 27.89 11.31
CA PRO A 37 34.91 27.39 12.01
C PRO A 37 34.55 26.27 13.00
N ALA A 38 35.51 25.39 13.27
CA ALA A 38 35.41 24.45 14.38
C ALA A 38 35.25 25.21 15.71
N PRO A 39 34.52 24.64 16.69
CA PRO A 39 34.42 25.25 18.01
C PRO A 39 35.80 25.30 18.68
N ASP A 40 36.04 26.34 19.47
CA ASP A 40 37.19 26.39 20.37
C ASP A 40 36.92 25.49 21.59
N LEU A 41 37.52 24.30 21.59
CA LEU A 41 37.33 23.29 22.63
C LEU A 41 37.89 23.71 24.00
N ALA A 42 38.79 24.70 24.05
CA ALA A 42 39.34 25.21 25.30
C ALA A 42 38.39 26.20 25.98
N ASN A 43 37.48 26.82 25.22
CA ASN A 43 36.61 27.90 25.67
C ASN A 43 35.13 27.58 25.41
N LEU A 44 34.70 26.34 25.66
CA LEU A 44 33.32 25.90 25.38
C LEU A 44 32.25 26.68 26.18
N GLY A 45 32.61 27.22 27.35
CA GLY A 45 31.70 28.00 28.20
C GLY A 45 31.20 29.31 27.62
N GLN A 46 31.77 29.78 26.51
CA GLN A 46 31.28 30.97 25.80
C GLN A 46 30.07 30.68 24.89
N TYR A 47 29.77 29.42 24.61
CA TYR A 47 28.73 29.03 23.66
C TYR A 47 27.40 28.69 24.34
N THR A 48 26.30 28.97 23.66
CA THR A 48 24.95 28.56 24.08
C THR A 48 24.69 27.07 23.80
N SER A 49 23.66 26.51 24.42
CA SER A 49 23.28 25.08 24.26
C SER A 49 23.04 24.73 22.81
N ASP A 50 22.30 25.60 22.11
CA ASP A 50 21.98 25.40 20.71
C ASP A 50 23.22 25.50 19.81
N GLN A 51 24.17 26.37 20.15
CA GLN A 51 25.46 26.45 19.45
C GLN A 51 26.26 25.17 19.66
N LEU A 52 26.37 24.68 20.90
CA LEU A 52 27.05 23.43 21.21
C LEU A 52 26.43 22.24 20.47
N ILE A 53 25.10 22.08 20.49
CA ILE A 53 24.39 21.03 19.73
C ILE A 53 24.68 21.14 18.23
N THR A 54 24.65 22.35 17.69
CA THR A 54 24.95 22.60 16.28
C THR A 54 26.41 22.26 15.95
N TYR A 55 27.34 22.48 16.89
CA TYR A 55 28.72 22.04 16.74
C TYR A 55 28.87 20.52 16.82
N MET A 56 28.16 19.83 17.69
CA MET A 56 28.15 18.36 17.73
C MET A 56 27.68 17.77 16.38
N GLU A 57 26.61 18.34 15.81
CA GLU A 57 26.07 17.94 14.50
C GLU A 57 27.08 18.19 13.38
N LYS A 58 27.62 19.42 13.29
CA LYS A 58 28.57 19.78 12.24
C LYS A 58 29.87 19.00 12.41
N PHE A 59 30.40 18.91 13.63
CA PHE A 59 31.65 18.28 14.06
C PHE A 59 31.44 17.03 14.95
N PRO A 60 30.98 15.90 14.38
CA PRO A 60 30.74 14.66 15.12
C PRO A 60 31.95 14.14 15.90
N ASN A 61 33.16 14.39 15.41
CA ASN A 61 34.41 14.02 16.09
C ASN A 61 34.63 14.77 17.41
N HIS A 62 33.91 15.87 17.65
CA HIS A 62 33.93 16.62 18.91
C HIS A 62 32.66 16.40 19.74
N ALA A 63 31.70 15.60 19.25
CA ALA A 63 30.40 15.45 19.90
C ALA A 63 30.51 14.89 21.33
N VAL A 64 31.34 13.86 21.53
CA VAL A 64 31.57 13.26 22.85
C VAL A 64 32.18 14.26 23.81
N TYR A 65 33.27 14.93 23.41
CA TYR A 65 33.94 15.93 24.26
C TYR A 65 33.01 17.08 24.65
N ILE A 66 32.25 17.63 23.69
CA ILE A 66 31.28 18.70 23.96
C ILE A 66 30.20 18.23 24.93
N PHE A 67 29.69 17.00 24.74
CA PHE A 67 28.68 16.43 25.61
C PHE A 67 29.19 16.24 27.04
N GLU A 68 30.33 15.58 27.21
CA GLU A 68 30.95 15.33 28.52
C GLU A 68 31.22 16.63 29.26
N TRP A 69 31.85 17.60 28.59
CA TRP A 69 32.10 18.93 29.15
C TRP A 69 30.80 19.61 29.62
N ALA A 70 29.75 19.60 28.79
CA ALA A 70 28.48 20.26 29.12
C ALA A 70 27.67 19.55 30.23
N THR A 71 27.96 18.27 30.50
CA THR A 71 27.33 17.48 31.57
C THR A 71 28.11 17.50 32.88
N GLU A 72 29.37 17.95 32.88
CA GLU A 72 30.25 17.90 34.06
C GLU A 72 29.86 18.96 35.13
N PRO A 73 29.72 18.55 36.40
CA PRO A 73 29.46 19.48 37.49
C PRO A 73 30.59 20.50 37.67
N GLY A 74 30.27 21.79 37.64
CA GLY A 74 31.23 22.87 37.91
C GLY A 74 31.67 23.67 36.68
N ASN A 75 31.37 23.20 35.46
CA ASN A 75 31.51 24.03 34.28
C ASN A 75 30.49 25.19 34.35
N ILE A 76 30.97 26.43 34.16
CA ILE A 76 30.11 27.64 34.24
C ILE A 76 29.04 27.50 33.16
N GLY A 77 27.79 27.39 33.61
CA GLY A 77 26.69 26.99 32.76
C GLY A 77 26.76 25.51 32.40
N ALA A 78 26.80 24.59 33.37
CA ALA A 78 26.55 23.18 33.13
C ALA A 78 25.12 23.01 32.59
N GLN A 79 24.97 23.23 31.27
CA GLN A 79 23.69 23.46 30.61
C GLN A 79 22.85 22.18 30.61
N TRP A 80 23.51 21.03 30.81
CA TRP A 80 23.01 19.68 30.61
C TRP A 80 23.27 18.79 31.85
N LEU A 81 23.15 19.33 33.06
CA LEU A 81 23.24 18.51 34.28
C LEU A 81 22.11 17.47 34.33
N ASN A 82 22.44 16.27 34.82
CA ASN A 82 21.51 15.14 34.98
C ASN A 82 20.84 14.66 33.68
N LEU A 83 21.51 14.81 32.53
CA LEU A 83 21.04 14.30 31.24
C LEU A 83 21.36 12.82 31.01
N TRP A 84 21.14 11.96 32.01
CA TRP A 84 21.22 10.53 31.78
C TRP A 84 20.14 10.11 30.77
N PRO A 85 20.47 9.25 29.78
CA PRO A 85 19.49 8.80 28.80
C PRO A 85 18.38 8.00 29.49
N PHE A 86 17.14 8.35 29.20
CA PHE A 86 15.98 7.61 29.71
C PHE A 86 15.88 6.29 28.96
N GLN A 87 16.04 5.16 29.64
CA GLN A 87 16.03 3.84 29.00
C GLN A 87 14.60 3.31 28.89
N THR A 88 13.73 3.71 29.80
CA THR A 88 12.35 3.26 29.90
C THR A 88 11.38 4.43 29.99
N PRO A 89 10.09 4.23 29.70
CA PRO A 89 9.06 5.21 30.04
C PRO A 89 9.11 5.61 31.53
N ALA A 90 9.35 4.65 32.42
CA ALA A 90 9.47 4.86 33.88
C ALA A 90 10.45 5.99 34.23
N ASP A 91 11.61 6.00 33.58
CA ASP A 91 12.67 6.97 33.84
C ASP A 91 12.23 8.40 33.50
N VAL A 92 11.49 8.59 32.40
CA VAL A 92 11.01 9.91 31.97
C VAL A 92 9.98 10.45 32.96
N ALA A 93 9.00 9.64 33.36
CA ALA A 93 8.01 10.06 34.35
C ALA A 93 8.65 10.39 35.70
N ASN A 94 9.59 9.55 36.16
CA ASN A 94 10.32 9.81 37.40
C ASN A 94 11.12 11.11 37.33
N TRP A 95 11.75 11.40 36.18
CA TRP A 95 12.42 12.68 35.98
C TRP A 95 11.46 13.87 36.07
N HIS A 96 10.29 13.80 35.42
CA HIS A 96 9.28 14.86 35.52
C HIS A 96 8.80 15.05 36.96
N LEU A 97 8.52 13.97 37.70
CA LEU A 97 8.12 14.04 39.12
C LEU A 97 9.18 14.70 39.98
N ASN A 98 10.44 14.31 39.81
CA ASN A 98 11.54 14.82 40.62
C ASN A 98 11.90 16.27 40.30
N THR A 99 11.70 16.70 39.04
CA THR A 99 12.10 18.04 38.58
C THR A 99 10.98 19.07 38.77
N PHE A 100 9.72 18.69 38.54
CA PHE A 100 8.59 19.63 38.52
C PHE A 100 7.50 19.33 39.57
N GLY A 101 7.61 18.23 40.32
CA GLY A 101 6.65 17.82 41.35
C GLY A 101 5.40 17.11 40.82
N ALA A 102 4.64 16.50 41.74
CA ALA A 102 3.50 15.62 41.42
C ALA A 102 2.36 16.27 40.62
N ASN A 103 2.21 17.60 40.69
CA ASN A 103 1.13 18.32 40.02
C ASN A 103 1.28 18.37 38.49
N THR A 104 2.45 18.04 37.93
CA THR A 104 2.72 18.06 36.49
C THR A 104 2.41 16.75 35.76
N LEU A 105 2.15 15.66 36.51
CA LEU A 105 1.93 14.32 35.95
C LEU A 105 0.46 13.87 35.88
N ASN A 106 -0.52 14.72 36.15
CA ASN A 106 -1.92 14.31 35.98
C ASN A 106 -2.30 14.32 34.48
N PRO A 107 -2.25 13.19 33.75
CA PRO A 107 -2.39 13.17 32.30
C PRO A 107 -3.86 13.28 31.87
N GLN A 108 -4.81 13.37 32.80
CA GLN A 108 -6.24 13.37 32.49
C GLN A 108 -6.79 14.74 32.05
N THR A 109 -5.94 15.74 31.89
CA THR A 109 -6.34 17.04 31.32
C THR A 109 -5.42 17.40 30.15
N PRO A 110 -5.96 17.83 28.99
CA PRO A 110 -5.16 18.27 27.84
C PRO A 110 -4.10 19.34 28.17
N GLY A 111 -4.32 20.14 29.22
CA GLY A 111 -3.35 21.13 29.71
C GLY A 111 -2.04 20.52 30.25
N ALA A 112 -2.04 19.23 30.64
CA ALA A 112 -0.86 18.54 31.14
C ALA A 112 0.13 18.20 30.01
N THR A 113 -0.34 17.80 28.82
CA THR A 113 0.51 17.50 27.67
C THR A 113 1.29 18.74 27.21
N ASP A 114 0.63 19.90 27.08
CA ASP A 114 1.29 21.17 26.74
C ASP A 114 2.30 21.59 27.80
N THR A 115 2.00 21.30 29.08
CA THR A 115 2.90 21.56 30.20
C THR A 115 4.15 20.67 30.10
N ILE A 116 3.99 19.39 29.78
CA ILE A 116 5.10 18.45 29.59
C ILE A 116 6.00 18.86 28.41
N VAL A 117 5.40 19.26 27.28
CA VAL A 117 6.16 19.78 26.13
C VAL A 117 6.91 21.06 26.49
N ARG A 118 6.27 21.97 27.23
CA ARG A 118 6.90 23.21 27.71
C ARG A 118 8.03 22.94 28.70
N ASN A 119 7.84 22.01 29.63
CA ASN A 119 8.85 21.58 30.59
C ASN A 119 10.05 20.95 29.87
N ALA A 120 9.80 20.07 28.89
CA ALA A 120 10.85 19.49 28.06
C ALA A 120 11.59 20.57 27.25
N ALA A 121 10.89 21.58 26.73
CA ALA A 121 11.50 22.69 25.98
C ALA A 121 12.33 23.64 26.88
N ALA A 122 11.91 23.84 28.13
CA ALA A 122 12.61 24.67 29.10
C ALA A 122 13.95 24.08 29.56
N HIS A 123 14.16 22.77 29.35
CA HIS A 123 15.40 22.06 29.64
C HIS A 123 15.97 21.44 28.36
N PRO A 124 16.69 22.24 27.54
CA PRO A 124 17.21 21.79 26.25
C PRO A 124 17.98 20.47 26.38
N ARG A 125 17.51 19.43 25.70
CA ARG A 125 18.18 18.13 25.65
C ARG A 125 18.88 17.96 24.29
N PRO A 126 20.21 17.79 24.26
CA PRO A 126 20.97 17.65 23.04
C PRO A 126 20.59 16.38 22.28
N LEU A 127 20.33 15.27 22.99
CA LEU A 127 19.93 14.00 22.37
C LEU A 127 18.62 14.14 21.58
N ASP A 128 17.58 14.71 22.19
CA ASP A 128 16.28 14.97 21.55
C ASP A 128 16.45 15.81 20.28
N THR A 129 17.30 16.85 20.35
CA THR A 129 17.56 17.76 19.23
C THR A 129 18.34 17.07 18.11
N LEU A 130 19.39 16.31 18.45
CA LEU A 130 20.19 15.57 17.48
C LEU A 130 19.36 14.49 16.77
N VAL A 131 18.45 13.82 17.49
CA VAL A 131 17.50 12.86 16.91
C VAL A 131 16.55 13.55 15.95
N LYS A 132 15.95 14.68 16.34
CA LYS A 132 15.05 15.48 15.47
C LYS A 132 15.77 16.01 14.23
N ARG A 133 17.05 16.35 14.32
CA ARG A 133 17.86 16.87 13.21
C ARG A 133 18.47 15.78 12.33
N ASP A 134 18.20 14.50 12.61
CA ASP A 134 18.75 13.36 11.87
C ASP A 134 20.30 13.32 11.92
N ALA A 135 20.91 13.79 13.03
CA ALA A 135 22.35 13.97 13.21
C ALA A 135 23.08 12.65 13.55
N LEU A 136 23.01 11.69 12.63
CA LEU A 136 23.44 10.30 12.82
C LEU A 136 24.88 10.15 13.34
N HIS A 137 25.85 10.88 12.79
CA HIS A 137 27.26 10.70 13.18
C HIS A 137 27.55 11.11 14.61
N ALA A 138 26.95 12.22 15.07
CA ALA A 138 27.10 12.69 16.45
C ALA A 138 26.48 11.68 17.43
N LEU A 139 25.26 11.23 17.11
CA LEU A 139 24.55 10.21 17.88
C LEU A 139 25.31 8.89 17.91
N HIS A 140 25.88 8.43 16.79
CA HIS A 140 26.72 7.24 16.77
C HIS A 140 27.94 7.35 17.69
N ALA A 141 28.63 8.50 17.68
CA ALA A 141 29.76 8.74 18.55
C ALA A 141 29.35 8.70 20.04
N LEU A 142 28.21 9.30 20.40
CA LEU A 142 27.65 9.26 21.76
C LEU A 142 27.24 7.84 22.18
N HIS A 143 26.63 7.07 21.29
CA HIS A 143 26.29 5.67 21.56
C HIS A 143 27.53 4.81 21.80
N ALA A 144 28.61 5.03 21.06
CA ALA A 144 29.86 4.25 21.22
C ALA A 144 30.50 4.38 22.61
N VAL A 145 30.17 5.45 23.35
CA VAL A 145 30.63 5.70 24.73
C VAL A 145 29.49 5.66 25.76
N ASN A 146 28.34 5.05 25.40
CA ASN A 146 27.17 4.88 26.27
C ASN A 146 26.49 6.18 26.75
N HIS A 147 26.71 7.31 26.08
CA HIS A 147 25.99 8.57 26.37
C HIS A 147 24.62 8.66 25.69
N TRP A 148 24.30 7.74 24.78
CA TRP A 148 23.00 7.62 24.13
C TRP A 148 22.63 6.17 23.88
N ASP A 149 21.40 5.80 24.22
CA ASP A 149 20.80 4.51 23.89
C ASP A 149 19.73 4.69 22.79
N PRO A 150 19.90 4.05 21.61
CA PRO A 150 18.89 4.06 20.54
C PRO A 150 17.49 3.58 20.95
N SER A 151 17.37 2.67 21.93
CA SER A 151 16.10 2.20 22.48
C SER A 151 15.48 3.11 23.55
N GLY A 152 16.15 4.22 23.88
CA GLY A 152 15.71 5.14 24.92
C GLY A 152 14.57 6.09 24.51
N TYR A 153 14.29 7.02 25.42
CA TYR A 153 13.20 7.99 25.36
C TYR A 153 13.69 9.43 25.47
N ALA A 154 12.98 10.31 24.77
CA ALA A 154 13.11 11.77 24.85
C ALA A 154 12.43 12.31 26.13
N ALA A 155 12.75 13.55 26.50
CA ALA A 155 12.15 14.21 27.67
C ALA A 155 10.63 14.43 27.56
N THR A 156 10.09 14.37 26.34
CA THR A 156 8.64 14.44 26.08
C THR A 156 7.92 13.11 26.32
N GLY A 157 8.62 12.05 26.76
CA GLY A 157 8.03 10.72 26.97
C GLY A 157 7.88 9.89 25.70
N SER A 158 8.29 10.41 24.53
CA SER A 158 8.31 9.66 23.28
C SER A 158 9.63 8.91 23.13
N SER A 159 9.61 7.70 22.57
CA SER A 159 10.84 6.99 22.24
C SER A 159 11.62 7.71 21.15
N PHE A 160 12.95 7.55 21.14
CA PHE A 160 13.77 8.14 20.08
C PHE A 160 13.39 7.64 18.68
N LEU A 161 12.87 6.42 18.56
CA LEU A 161 12.35 5.90 17.29
C LEU A 161 11.18 6.76 16.79
N LYS A 162 10.18 7.01 17.66
CA LYS A 162 9.01 7.82 17.31
C LYS A 162 9.41 9.27 17.04
N THR A 163 10.31 9.84 17.85
CA THR A 163 10.82 11.19 17.64
C THR A 163 11.53 11.33 16.29
N ALA A 164 12.40 10.38 15.93
CA ALA A 164 13.10 10.38 14.65
C ALA A 164 12.13 10.26 13.46
N LEU A 165 11.08 9.44 13.62
CA LEU A 165 10.03 9.27 12.61
C LEU A 165 9.24 10.56 12.42
N GLN A 166 8.70 11.13 13.49
CA GLN A 166 7.88 12.35 13.42
C GLN A 166 8.66 13.51 12.81
N ALA A 167 9.91 13.72 13.23
CA ALA A 167 10.75 14.78 12.69
C ALA A 167 10.97 14.65 11.16
N ASN A 168 10.98 13.43 10.62
CA ASN A 168 11.03 13.23 9.18
C ASN A 168 9.66 13.41 8.51
N LEU A 169 8.56 13.05 9.15
CA LEU A 169 7.20 13.25 8.61
C LEU A 169 6.84 14.75 8.53
N ASP A 170 7.30 15.55 9.49
CA ASP A 170 7.11 17.02 9.52
C ASP A 170 7.81 17.74 8.36
N ILE A 171 8.79 17.09 7.70
CA ILE A 171 9.41 17.61 6.49
C ILE A 171 8.42 17.46 5.32
N THR A 172 7.94 18.61 4.84
CA THR A 172 6.92 18.72 3.79
C THR A 172 7.39 18.20 2.43
N ASP A 173 8.68 18.33 2.10
CA ASP A 173 9.27 17.74 0.89
C ASP A 173 9.74 16.31 1.18
N PRO A 174 9.08 15.27 0.63
CA PRO A 174 9.45 13.89 0.87
C PRO A 174 10.89 13.57 0.42
N ASN A 175 11.42 14.28 -0.59
CA ASN A 175 12.78 14.08 -1.08
C ASN A 175 13.85 14.55 -0.09
N ARG A 176 13.45 15.34 0.93
CA ARG A 176 14.33 15.82 1.99
C ARG A 176 14.34 14.92 3.22
N ARG A 177 13.44 13.95 3.33
CA ARG A 177 13.37 13.00 4.46
C ARG A 177 14.53 12.01 4.45
N GLY A 178 15.40 12.11 5.47
CA GLY A 178 16.65 11.34 5.54
C GLY A 178 16.44 9.95 6.15
N TYR A 179 15.60 9.88 7.19
CA TYR A 179 15.37 8.69 8.00
C TYR A 179 16.67 8.01 8.47
N LEU A 180 17.79 8.74 8.60
CA LEU A 180 19.10 8.14 8.90
C LEU A 180 19.14 7.59 10.33
N VAL A 181 18.77 8.43 11.31
CA VAL A 181 18.66 8.08 12.72
C VAL A 181 17.57 7.04 12.94
N TYR A 182 16.42 7.18 12.27
CA TYR A 182 15.36 6.18 12.31
C TYR A 182 15.86 4.78 11.89
N ASN A 183 16.53 4.66 10.74
CA ASN A 183 17.09 3.38 10.28
C ASN A 183 18.21 2.88 11.21
N TYR A 184 19.02 3.78 11.77
CA TYR A 184 20.06 3.40 12.72
C TYR A 184 19.48 2.84 14.03
N ILE A 185 18.40 3.42 14.54
CA ILE A 185 17.71 2.90 15.73
C ILE A 185 17.19 1.49 15.43
N LEU A 186 16.46 1.29 14.32
CA LEU A 186 15.97 -0.05 13.93
C LEU A 186 17.10 -1.07 13.78
N TYR A 187 18.23 -0.67 13.19
CA TYR A 187 19.41 -1.53 13.07
C TYR A 187 19.99 -1.90 14.45
N LYS A 188 20.11 -0.94 15.37
CA LYS A 188 20.64 -1.19 16.71
C LYS A 188 19.69 -2.02 17.58
N THR A 189 18.40 -1.95 17.32
CA THR A 189 17.36 -2.73 18.01
C THR A 189 16.88 -3.94 17.19
N GLN A 190 17.63 -4.35 16.17
CA GLN A 190 17.17 -5.36 15.19
C GLN A 190 16.91 -6.74 15.78
N THR A 191 17.44 -7.04 16.97
CA THR A 191 17.18 -8.28 17.72
C THR A 191 16.40 -8.04 19.03
N ASN A 192 16.01 -6.80 19.32
CA ASN A 192 15.36 -6.44 20.58
C ASN A 192 13.83 -6.51 20.44
N ARG A 193 13.28 -7.71 20.62
CA ARG A 193 11.83 -7.97 20.54
C ARG A 193 11.02 -7.26 21.64
N ALA A 194 11.59 -7.13 22.84
CA ALA A 194 10.96 -6.42 23.94
C ALA A 194 10.74 -4.94 23.58
N PHE A 195 11.73 -4.30 22.95
CA PHE A 195 11.59 -2.94 22.45
C PHE A 195 10.51 -2.83 21.36
N ALA A 196 10.47 -3.77 20.40
CA ALA A 196 9.46 -3.77 19.35
C ALA A 196 8.01 -3.81 19.90
N GLN A 197 7.79 -4.54 21.00
CA GLN A 197 6.50 -4.68 21.68
C GLN A 197 6.22 -3.59 22.73
N ALA A 198 7.24 -2.84 23.15
CA ALA A 198 7.07 -1.75 24.12
C ALA A 198 6.30 -0.56 23.51
N PHE A 199 5.72 0.26 24.39
CA PHE A 199 5.02 1.47 23.97
C PHE A 199 6.01 2.57 23.54
N PRO A 200 5.75 3.27 22.42
CA PRO A 200 6.59 4.35 21.91
C PRO A 200 6.34 5.69 22.61
N ILE A 201 5.38 5.74 23.53
CA ILE A 201 5.02 6.89 24.34
C ILE A 201 4.74 6.42 25.77
N ASP A 202 5.21 7.18 26.75
CA ASP A 202 4.77 7.03 28.14
C ASP A 202 3.35 7.58 28.33
N GLN A 203 2.39 6.67 28.52
CA GLN A 203 0.99 7.02 28.74
C GLN A 203 0.76 7.85 30.02
N ARG A 204 1.68 7.87 30.98
CA ARG A 204 1.58 8.73 32.16
C ARG A 204 1.86 10.20 31.84
N LEU A 205 2.47 10.46 30.68
CA LEU A 205 2.87 11.79 30.23
C LEU A 205 1.97 12.31 29.08
N THR A 206 0.95 11.55 28.69
CA THR A 206 0.07 11.92 27.59
C THR A 206 -1.38 11.63 27.95
N ASP A 207 -2.28 12.53 27.56
CA ASP A 207 -3.72 12.35 27.65
C ASP A 207 -4.29 11.34 26.64
N THR A 208 -3.48 10.95 25.65
CA THR A 208 -3.86 10.02 24.61
C THR A 208 -3.57 8.59 25.07
N PRO A 209 -4.58 7.72 25.26
CA PRO A 209 -4.35 6.30 25.45
C PRO A 209 -3.75 5.72 24.16
N VAL A 210 -2.43 5.57 24.13
CA VAL A 210 -1.71 5.01 22.98
C VAL A 210 -1.66 3.50 23.12
N VAL A 211 -2.44 2.80 22.29
CA VAL A 211 -2.42 1.33 22.21
C VAL A 211 -1.34 0.79 21.25
N LEU A 212 -0.68 1.67 20.50
CA LEU A 212 0.35 1.29 19.52
C LEU A 212 1.66 0.93 20.21
N ASN A 213 2.30 -0.17 19.80
CA ASN A 213 3.70 -0.46 20.15
C ASN A 213 4.68 0.12 19.09
N HIS A 214 5.99 -0.05 19.28
CA HIS A 214 6.99 0.41 18.31
C HIS A 214 6.87 -0.26 16.94
N LEU A 215 6.43 -1.53 16.91
CA LEU A 215 6.21 -2.27 15.67
C LEU A 215 5.05 -1.67 14.88
N ASP A 216 3.94 -1.32 15.53
CA ASP A 216 2.81 -0.63 14.92
C ASP A 216 3.24 0.71 14.31
N VAL A 217 4.01 1.51 15.06
CA VAL A 217 4.55 2.79 14.56
C VAL A 217 5.42 2.59 13.32
N ALA A 218 6.25 1.55 13.29
CA ALA A 218 7.08 1.24 12.12
C ALA A 218 6.25 0.79 10.90
N ILE A 219 5.17 0.04 11.11
CA ILE A 219 4.26 -0.44 10.06
C ILE A 219 3.43 0.70 9.47
N GLN A 220 2.78 1.48 10.34
CA GLN A 220 1.79 2.47 9.95
C GLN A 220 2.46 3.69 9.29
N ASP A 221 3.49 4.23 9.94
CA ASP A 221 4.04 5.55 9.61
C ASP A 221 5.47 5.50 9.03
N GLY A 222 6.18 4.40 9.27
CA GLY A 222 7.56 4.21 8.83
C GLY A 222 7.74 3.93 7.33
N PRO A 223 8.96 4.11 6.78
CA PRO A 223 9.32 3.61 5.47
C PRO A 223 9.21 2.08 5.41
N TYR A 224 8.39 1.55 4.49
CA TYR A 224 8.09 0.12 4.43
C TYR A 224 9.35 -0.76 4.28
N ASP A 225 10.32 -0.36 3.46
CA ASP A 225 11.58 -1.10 3.28
C ASP A 225 12.40 -1.22 4.59
N ALA A 226 12.31 -0.22 5.48
CA ALA A 226 13.00 -0.25 6.76
C ALA A 226 12.27 -1.19 7.73
N PHE A 227 10.94 -1.12 7.77
CA PHE A 227 10.10 -2.06 8.51
C PHE A 227 10.33 -3.51 8.05
N SER A 228 10.25 -3.82 6.76
CA SER A 228 10.39 -5.18 6.22
C SER A 228 11.74 -5.80 6.59
N LYS A 229 12.83 -5.01 6.57
CA LYS A 229 14.15 -5.46 7.05
C LYS A 229 14.18 -5.70 8.55
N TRP A 230 13.63 -4.76 9.33
CA TRP A 230 13.61 -4.88 10.78
C TRP A 230 12.82 -6.11 11.22
N TRP A 231 11.66 -6.35 10.60
CA TRP A 231 10.83 -7.52 10.84
C TRP A 231 11.60 -8.82 10.67
N LYS A 232 12.31 -8.99 9.54
CA LYS A 232 13.12 -10.20 9.26
C LYS A 232 14.23 -10.38 10.30
N ALA A 233 14.90 -9.30 10.69
CA ALA A 233 15.93 -9.37 11.72
C ALA A 233 15.37 -9.75 13.10
N LEU A 234 14.18 -9.24 13.45
CA LEU A 234 13.49 -9.62 14.68
C LEU A 234 13.09 -11.10 14.67
N ASP A 235 12.67 -11.62 13.52
CA ASP A 235 12.31 -13.02 13.32
C ASP A 235 13.52 -13.96 13.51
N GLU A 236 14.68 -13.58 12.95
CA GLU A 236 15.93 -14.33 13.03
C GLU A 236 16.63 -14.25 14.41
N ALA A 237 16.18 -13.38 15.31
CA ALA A 237 16.82 -13.18 16.62
C ALA A 237 16.78 -14.45 17.50
N PRO A 238 17.88 -14.80 18.20
CA PRO A 238 17.94 -15.99 19.04
C PRO A 238 16.95 -15.92 20.21
N GLY A 239 16.22 -17.03 20.43
CA GLY A 239 15.12 -17.16 21.39
C GLY A 239 13.95 -17.94 20.79
N ALA A 240 12.92 -18.29 21.58
CA ALA A 240 11.67 -18.84 21.03
C ALA A 240 11.11 -17.85 19.99
N ALA A 241 10.65 -18.32 18.81
CA ALA A 241 9.99 -17.49 17.79
C ALA A 241 9.02 -16.51 18.47
N LEU A 242 8.94 -15.24 18.01
CA LEU A 242 8.07 -14.19 18.58
C LEU A 242 6.72 -14.82 18.97
N PRO A 243 6.48 -15.15 20.27
CA PRO A 243 5.46 -16.15 20.58
C PRO A 243 4.04 -15.67 20.24
N HIS A 244 3.85 -14.37 20.00
CA HIS A 244 2.53 -13.77 19.86
C HIS A 244 2.55 -12.63 18.82
N LEU A 245 2.39 -13.02 17.55
CA LEU A 245 1.57 -12.29 16.58
C LEU A 245 0.33 -13.12 16.22
N VAL A 246 -0.07 -14.02 17.13
CA VAL A 246 -1.31 -14.78 17.02
C VAL A 246 -2.45 -13.78 17.16
N LEU A 247 -3.22 -13.60 16.08
CA LEU A 247 -4.49 -12.87 16.10
C LEU A 247 -5.38 -13.44 17.21
N GLY A 248 -5.62 -12.68 18.29
CA GLY A 248 -6.56 -13.02 19.37
C GLY A 248 -5.97 -13.48 20.71
N GLY A 249 -4.64 -13.41 20.92
CA GLY A 249 -4.03 -13.59 22.24
C GLY A 249 -4.01 -12.29 23.08
N PRO A 250 -3.92 -12.36 24.42
CA PRO A 250 -3.87 -11.17 25.30
C PRO A 250 -2.54 -10.39 25.25
N ALA A 251 -1.51 -10.90 24.57
CA ALA A 251 -0.21 -10.24 24.43
C ALA A 251 -0.10 -9.58 23.04
N ALA A 252 -0.08 -8.24 23.03
CA ALA A 252 0.21 -7.33 21.90
C ALA A 252 -0.30 -7.78 20.52
N VAL A 253 -1.62 -7.71 20.32
CA VAL A 253 -2.22 -7.76 18.99
C VAL A 253 -1.79 -6.50 18.22
N LEU A 254 -1.26 -6.65 17.00
CA LEU A 254 -1.03 -5.51 16.11
C LEU A 254 -2.32 -4.71 15.97
N ASP A 255 -2.20 -3.39 15.99
CA ASP A 255 -3.35 -2.51 15.84
C ASP A 255 -4.08 -2.81 14.50
N PRO A 256 -5.42 -2.74 14.43
CA PRO A 256 -6.15 -2.92 13.16
C PRO A 256 -5.63 -2.04 12.01
N THR A 257 -5.14 -0.84 12.31
CA THR A 257 -4.54 0.06 11.32
C THR A 257 -3.20 -0.47 10.81
N SER A 258 -2.44 -1.17 11.66
CA SER A 258 -1.22 -1.88 11.24
C SER A 258 -1.54 -3.01 10.27
N HIS A 259 -2.59 -3.79 10.53
CA HIS A 259 -3.07 -4.83 9.60
C HIS A 259 -3.43 -4.25 8.23
N GLU A 260 -4.18 -3.15 8.21
CA GLU A 260 -4.50 -2.42 7.00
C GLU A 260 -3.23 -1.94 6.27
N ALA A 261 -2.31 -1.30 6.99
CA ALA A 261 -1.06 -0.79 6.44
C ALA A 261 -0.20 -1.92 5.83
N LEU A 262 -0.15 -3.10 6.48
CA LEU A 262 0.50 -4.28 5.92
C LEU A 262 -0.14 -4.69 4.60
N CYS A 263 -1.48 -4.81 4.53
CA CYS A 263 -2.15 -5.16 3.27
C CYS A 263 -1.90 -4.14 2.15
N LYS A 264 -1.77 -2.85 2.48
CA LYS A 264 -1.53 -1.77 1.50
C LYS A 264 -0.08 -1.67 1.02
N LYS A 265 0.91 -2.13 1.79
CA LYS A 265 2.33 -1.88 1.50
C LYS A 265 3.13 -3.15 1.23
N THR A 266 2.63 -4.31 1.64
CA THR A 266 3.41 -5.55 1.70
C THR A 266 3.61 -6.23 0.36
N THR A 267 4.82 -6.76 0.15
CA THR A 267 5.12 -7.62 -1.01
C THR A 267 4.66 -9.06 -0.75
N VAL A 268 4.39 -9.85 -1.78
CA VAL A 268 4.00 -11.27 -1.60
C VAL A 268 5.04 -12.04 -0.81
N LEU A 269 6.32 -11.87 -1.11
CA LEU A 269 7.40 -12.57 -0.42
C LEU A 269 7.43 -12.23 1.07
N ASP A 270 7.18 -10.97 1.43
CA ASP A 270 7.11 -10.54 2.83
C ASP A 270 5.86 -11.08 3.52
N ALA A 271 4.71 -11.14 2.83
CA ALA A 271 3.49 -11.72 3.36
C ALA A 271 3.61 -13.23 3.60
N GLU A 272 4.21 -13.96 2.65
CA GLU A 272 4.52 -15.39 2.77
C GLU A 272 5.46 -15.64 3.94
N HIS A 273 6.51 -14.82 4.09
CA HIS A 273 7.42 -14.91 5.23
C HIS A 273 6.70 -14.65 6.57
N MET A 274 5.86 -13.61 6.66
CA MET A 274 5.06 -13.33 7.86
C MET A 274 4.12 -14.50 8.20
N HIS A 275 3.51 -15.11 7.19
CA HIS A 275 2.64 -16.26 7.38
C HIS A 275 3.41 -17.49 7.89
N GLN A 276 4.51 -17.85 7.23
CA GLN A 276 5.28 -19.06 7.51
C GLN A 276 6.00 -19.01 8.86
N HIS A 277 6.52 -17.85 9.24
CA HIS A 277 7.37 -17.71 10.43
C HIS A 277 6.62 -17.20 11.66
N ASN A 278 5.58 -16.38 11.48
CA ASN A 278 4.89 -15.70 12.58
C ASN A 278 3.38 -15.99 12.65
N GLN A 279 2.88 -16.92 11.80
CA GLN A 279 1.45 -17.25 11.70
C GLN A 279 0.55 -16.05 11.33
N LEU A 280 1.12 -14.93 10.90
CA LEU A 280 0.37 -13.73 10.50
C LEU A 280 -0.13 -13.91 9.05
N ASN A 281 -1.33 -14.47 8.90
CA ASN A 281 -1.96 -14.62 7.59
C ASN A 281 -2.72 -13.33 7.19
N LEU A 282 -2.07 -12.47 6.41
CA LEU A 282 -2.70 -11.24 5.90
C LEU A 282 -3.95 -11.49 5.03
N ALA A 283 -4.05 -12.65 4.38
CA ALA A 283 -5.21 -13.01 3.55
C ALA A 283 -6.48 -13.28 4.37
N SER A 284 -6.31 -13.65 5.65
CA SER A 284 -7.40 -13.96 6.58
C SER A 284 -8.01 -12.72 7.23
N LEU A 285 -7.32 -11.57 7.14
CA LEU A 285 -7.72 -10.32 7.78
C LEU A 285 -9.06 -9.79 7.22
N PRO A 286 -9.87 -9.11 8.06
CA PRO A 286 -11.03 -8.37 7.58
C PRO A 286 -10.64 -7.38 6.49
N ASN A 287 -11.46 -7.26 5.44
CA ASN A 287 -11.28 -6.31 4.35
C ASN A 287 -9.91 -6.38 3.63
N ALA A 288 -9.18 -7.49 3.72
CA ALA A 288 -7.88 -7.66 3.04
C ALA A 288 -7.97 -7.35 1.54
N TRP A 289 -9.07 -7.75 0.90
CA TRP A 289 -9.35 -7.44 -0.52
C TRP A 289 -9.47 -5.94 -0.80
N HIS A 290 -10.16 -5.17 0.05
CA HIS A 290 -10.27 -3.71 -0.09
C HIS A 290 -8.93 -3.03 0.12
N HIS A 291 -8.16 -3.45 1.12
CA HIS A 291 -6.84 -2.87 1.38
C HIS A 291 -5.84 -3.20 0.26
N ALA A 292 -5.91 -4.40 -0.32
CA ALA A 292 -5.07 -4.82 -1.44
C ALA A 292 -5.25 -3.96 -2.71
N VAL A 293 -6.39 -3.27 -2.87
CA VAL A 293 -6.63 -2.31 -3.97
C VAL A 293 -5.58 -1.20 -3.99
N TRP A 294 -5.07 -0.81 -2.83
CA TRP A 294 -4.04 0.22 -2.70
C TRP A 294 -2.61 -0.33 -2.77
N ASN A 295 -2.45 -1.65 -2.83
CA ASN A 295 -1.14 -2.26 -2.87
C ASN A 295 -0.45 -1.99 -4.22
N PRO A 296 0.81 -1.48 -4.23
CA PRO A 296 1.54 -1.25 -5.48
C PRO A 296 1.79 -2.55 -6.26
N ASN A 297 1.83 -3.69 -5.58
CA ASN A 297 1.94 -5.04 -6.14
C ASN A 297 0.58 -5.76 -6.10
N ASN A 298 -0.52 -5.03 -6.33
CA ASN A 298 -1.89 -5.56 -6.15
C ASN A 298 -2.13 -6.88 -6.89
N LYS A 299 -1.54 -7.09 -8.07
CA LYS A 299 -1.74 -8.32 -8.84
C LYS A 299 -1.25 -9.54 -8.07
N GLU A 300 0.03 -9.54 -7.73
CA GLU A 300 0.67 -10.64 -7.01
C GLU A 300 0.09 -10.77 -5.59
N PHE A 301 -0.17 -9.64 -4.91
CA PHE A 301 -0.71 -9.66 -3.55
C PHE A 301 -2.15 -10.18 -3.49
N MET A 302 -2.99 -9.86 -4.47
CA MET A 302 -4.35 -10.43 -4.57
C MET A 302 -4.32 -11.91 -4.97
N ASP A 303 -3.37 -12.35 -5.81
CA ASP A 303 -3.14 -13.78 -6.07
C ASP A 303 -2.78 -14.52 -4.78
N PHE A 304 -1.92 -13.93 -3.93
CA PHE A 304 -1.61 -14.43 -2.60
C PHE A 304 -2.86 -14.51 -1.72
N ILE A 305 -3.68 -13.45 -1.66
CA ILE A 305 -4.92 -13.48 -0.87
C ILE A 305 -5.85 -14.61 -1.33
N GLN A 306 -6.01 -14.79 -2.64
CA GLN A 306 -6.85 -15.84 -3.21
C GLN A 306 -6.38 -17.25 -2.82
N ARG A 307 -5.07 -17.45 -2.76
CA ARG A 307 -4.44 -18.75 -2.45
C ARG A 307 -4.47 -19.08 -0.97
N GLU A 308 -4.16 -18.09 -0.12
CA GLU A 308 -4.03 -18.28 1.34
C GLU A 308 -5.34 -18.07 2.09
N GLN A 309 -6.43 -17.70 1.41
CA GLN A 309 -7.73 -17.60 2.05
C GLN A 309 -8.24 -18.99 2.43
N PRO A 310 -8.52 -19.24 3.73
CA PRO A 310 -9.09 -20.50 4.12
C PRO A 310 -10.44 -20.69 3.40
N PRO A 311 -10.71 -21.89 2.86
CA PRO A 311 -12.04 -22.19 2.34
C PRO A 311 -13.05 -21.94 3.46
N LEU A 312 -14.10 -21.17 3.18
CA LEU A 312 -15.12 -20.90 4.18
C LEU A 312 -15.74 -22.23 4.64
N PRO A 313 -16.04 -22.40 5.94
CA PRO A 313 -16.58 -23.64 6.48
C PRO A 313 -18.02 -23.95 6.03
N MET A 314 -18.54 -23.29 4.99
CA MET A 314 -19.89 -23.53 4.46
C MET A 314 -19.87 -24.03 3.02
N PRO A 315 -20.36 -25.26 2.76
CA PRO A 315 -20.60 -25.74 1.41
C PRO A 315 -21.59 -24.80 0.69
N GLY A 316 -21.24 -24.35 -0.52
CA GLY A 316 -22.08 -23.45 -1.33
C GLY A 316 -21.67 -21.98 -1.30
N VAL A 317 -20.71 -21.60 -0.44
CA VAL A 317 -20.14 -20.25 -0.41
C VAL A 317 -18.75 -20.28 -1.05
N GLY A 318 -18.72 -20.43 -2.39
CA GLY A 318 -17.53 -20.08 -3.20
C GLY A 318 -17.14 -18.61 -2.97
N PRO A 319 -15.98 -18.14 -3.50
CA PRO A 319 -15.16 -17.02 -3.01
C PRO A 319 -15.97 -15.82 -2.46
N ALA A 320 -16.51 -15.91 -1.24
CA ALA A 320 -17.43 -14.86 -0.78
C ALA A 320 -16.69 -13.62 -0.32
N ARG A 321 -15.41 -13.74 0.07
CA ARG A 321 -14.63 -12.59 0.54
C ARG A 321 -14.26 -11.61 -0.57
N ILE A 322 -13.98 -12.08 -1.80
CA ILE A 322 -13.69 -11.17 -2.94
C ILE A 322 -14.92 -10.35 -3.35
N ASN A 323 -16.12 -10.79 -2.94
CA ASN A 323 -17.41 -10.15 -3.22
C ASN A 323 -18.07 -9.56 -1.98
N GLN A 324 -17.41 -9.62 -0.83
CA GLN A 324 -17.98 -9.20 0.43
C GLN A 324 -17.98 -7.67 0.52
N VAL A 325 -19.15 -7.11 0.81
CA VAL A 325 -19.29 -5.69 1.15
C VAL A 325 -18.73 -5.49 2.57
N SER A 326 -17.99 -4.40 2.79
CA SER A 326 -17.47 -4.09 4.12
C SER A 326 -18.55 -3.37 4.94
N GLY A 327 -19.33 -4.15 5.69
CA GLY A 327 -20.47 -3.63 6.46
C GLY A 327 -20.10 -2.57 7.51
N ASN A 328 -18.89 -2.62 8.06
CA ASN A 328 -18.46 -1.70 9.12
C ASN A 328 -17.96 -0.34 8.60
N VAL A 329 -17.60 -0.25 7.31
CA VAL A 329 -16.93 0.94 6.74
C VAL A 329 -17.73 1.55 5.58
N GLY A 330 -18.88 0.95 5.24
CA GLY A 330 -19.73 1.41 4.14
C GLY A 330 -19.09 1.28 2.75
N TRP A 331 -18.00 0.52 2.62
CA TRP A 331 -17.39 0.27 1.33
C TRP A 331 -18.19 -0.77 0.56
N GLY A 332 -18.42 -0.50 -0.73
CA GLY A 332 -18.97 -1.48 -1.67
C GLY A 332 -18.10 -2.72 -1.80
N ARG A 333 -18.39 -3.57 -2.78
CA ARG A 333 -17.55 -4.74 -3.07
C ARG A 333 -16.13 -4.28 -3.43
N PRO A 334 -15.08 -5.08 -3.19
CA PRO A 334 -13.70 -4.71 -3.52
C PRO A 334 -13.53 -4.18 -4.96
N VAL A 335 -14.29 -4.72 -5.91
CA VAL A 335 -14.27 -4.30 -7.32
C VAL A 335 -14.92 -2.93 -7.54
N GLU A 336 -16.03 -2.63 -6.86
CA GLU A 336 -16.66 -1.31 -6.86
C GLU A 336 -15.75 -0.29 -6.17
N TYR A 337 -15.15 -0.67 -5.04
CA TYR A 337 -14.18 0.14 -4.31
C TYR A 337 -12.93 0.46 -5.16
N ALA A 338 -12.45 -0.49 -5.97
CA ALA A 338 -11.36 -0.24 -6.91
C ALA A 338 -11.74 0.76 -8.00
N HIS A 339 -12.97 0.71 -8.49
CA HIS A 339 -13.50 1.67 -9.46
C HIS A 339 -13.63 3.08 -8.85
N GLU A 340 -14.28 3.21 -7.68
CA GLU A 340 -14.45 4.47 -6.95
C GLU A 340 -13.10 5.18 -6.68
N ASN A 341 -12.06 4.41 -6.40
CA ASN A 341 -10.71 4.91 -6.13
C ASN A 341 -9.80 4.96 -7.37
N LYS A 342 -10.36 4.76 -8.58
CA LYS A 342 -9.67 4.85 -9.88
C LYS A 342 -8.44 3.93 -9.97
N LYS A 343 -8.52 2.73 -9.40
CA LYS A 343 -7.45 1.70 -9.40
C LYS A 343 -7.68 0.64 -10.48
N VAL A 344 -7.43 1.01 -11.74
CA VAL A 344 -7.64 0.12 -12.92
C VAL A 344 -6.92 -1.23 -12.80
N GLY A 345 -5.66 -1.23 -12.37
CA GLY A 345 -4.88 -2.47 -12.23
C GLY A 345 -5.45 -3.45 -11.21
N ALA A 346 -5.88 -2.93 -10.06
CA ALA A 346 -6.55 -3.70 -9.02
C ALA A 346 -7.92 -4.21 -9.51
N PHE A 347 -8.70 -3.36 -10.20
CA PHE A 347 -9.99 -3.75 -10.78
C PHE A 347 -9.84 -4.90 -11.78
N LYS A 348 -8.93 -4.78 -12.74
CA LYS A 348 -8.63 -5.85 -13.73
C LYS A 348 -8.21 -7.15 -13.03
N THR A 349 -7.44 -7.06 -11.96
CA THR A 349 -7.01 -8.21 -11.16
C THR A 349 -8.18 -8.88 -10.45
N LEU A 350 -9.04 -8.11 -9.78
CA LEU A 350 -10.23 -8.62 -9.10
C LEU A 350 -11.17 -9.33 -10.08
N VAL A 351 -11.39 -8.75 -11.27
CA VAL A 351 -12.21 -9.37 -12.33
C VAL A 351 -11.63 -10.70 -12.78
N ARG A 352 -10.32 -10.75 -13.05
CA ARG A 352 -9.62 -12.00 -13.43
C ARG A 352 -9.73 -13.07 -12.34
N LEU A 353 -9.68 -12.68 -11.07
CA LEU A 353 -9.78 -13.58 -9.92
C LEU A 353 -11.22 -14.02 -9.61
N GLY A 354 -12.20 -13.59 -10.41
CA GLY A 354 -13.59 -13.96 -10.19
C GLY A 354 -14.25 -13.13 -9.09
N ALA A 355 -14.07 -11.80 -9.12
CA ALA A 355 -15.04 -10.89 -8.54
C ALA A 355 -16.36 -10.92 -9.36
N ASN A 356 -17.49 -10.76 -8.68
CA ASN A 356 -18.81 -10.63 -9.28
C ASN A 356 -19.07 -9.16 -9.55
N ILE A 357 -19.11 -8.83 -10.84
CA ILE A 357 -19.26 -7.49 -11.37
C ILE A 357 -20.56 -7.28 -12.11
N ASP A 358 -21.48 -8.26 -12.10
CA ASP A 358 -22.63 -8.25 -12.99
C ASP A 358 -23.53 -7.03 -12.75
N ALA A 359 -23.86 -6.78 -11.48
CA ALA A 359 -24.63 -5.61 -11.08
C ALA A 359 -23.91 -4.29 -11.42
N TRP A 360 -22.58 -4.25 -11.29
CA TRP A 360 -21.79 -3.07 -11.62
C TRP A 360 -21.79 -2.81 -13.13
N VAL A 361 -21.55 -3.83 -13.97
CA VAL A 361 -21.57 -3.72 -15.44
C VAL A 361 -22.95 -3.28 -15.94
N GLU A 362 -24.02 -3.86 -15.38
CA GLU A 362 -25.38 -3.49 -15.72
C GLU A 362 -25.69 -2.03 -15.35
N ALA A 363 -25.30 -1.59 -14.15
CA ALA A 363 -25.46 -0.21 -13.72
C ALA A 363 -24.61 0.76 -14.55
N GLU A 364 -23.38 0.38 -14.90
CA GLU A 364 -22.47 1.19 -15.71
C GLU A 364 -23.00 1.38 -17.13
N LEU A 365 -23.56 0.31 -17.72
CA LEU A 365 -24.25 0.36 -19.00
C LEU A 365 -25.48 1.28 -18.96
N ASP A 366 -26.24 1.24 -17.86
CA ASP A 366 -27.46 2.03 -17.70
C ASP A 366 -27.13 3.53 -17.44
N ASN A 367 -26.14 3.82 -16.59
CA ASN A 367 -25.82 5.17 -16.13
C ASN A 367 -24.85 5.92 -17.05
N ASN A 368 -23.80 5.24 -17.54
CA ASN A 368 -22.66 5.85 -18.21
C ASN A 368 -22.63 5.56 -19.72
N TRP A 369 -23.77 5.15 -20.29
CA TRP A 369 -23.98 5.20 -21.73
C TRP A 369 -23.67 6.60 -22.27
N PRO A 370 -22.88 6.77 -23.34
CA PRO A 370 -22.45 8.08 -23.79
C PRO A 370 -23.65 9.01 -23.96
N GLN A 371 -23.69 10.06 -23.15
CA GLN A 371 -24.86 10.91 -23.09
C GLN A 371 -24.81 12.03 -24.13
N ASN A 372 -23.64 12.59 -24.50
CA ASN A 372 -23.59 13.71 -25.47
C ASN A 372 -22.23 14.16 -26.07
N ASP A 373 -21.08 13.50 -25.86
CA ASP A 373 -19.80 14.07 -26.32
C ASP A 373 -19.30 13.52 -27.66
N ASP A 374 -18.68 14.37 -28.49
CA ASP A 374 -18.05 14.08 -29.80
C ASP A 374 -16.86 13.08 -29.74
N LYS A 375 -16.70 12.34 -28.64
CA LYS A 375 -15.69 11.31 -28.48
C LYS A 375 -16.28 9.95 -28.81
N ALA A 376 -15.67 9.24 -29.76
CA ALA A 376 -16.00 7.86 -30.06
C ALA A 376 -16.02 6.99 -28.78
N LEU A 377 -16.89 5.99 -28.75
CA LEU A 377 -17.06 5.07 -27.62
C LEU A 377 -15.83 4.15 -27.51
N GLU A 378 -14.78 4.66 -26.88
CA GLU A 378 -13.77 3.81 -26.26
C GLU A 378 -14.27 3.51 -24.85
N PRO A 379 -14.72 2.27 -24.56
CA PRO A 379 -15.09 1.90 -23.21
C PRO A 379 -13.88 2.17 -22.33
N ASP A 380 -14.11 2.86 -21.22
CA ASP A 380 -13.03 3.11 -20.30
C ASP A 380 -12.41 1.77 -19.84
N ASP A 381 -11.18 1.84 -19.35
CA ASP A 381 -10.42 0.66 -18.99
C ASP A 381 -11.15 -0.22 -17.94
N PHE A 382 -12.06 0.35 -17.15
CA PHE A 382 -12.89 -0.33 -16.17
C PHE A 382 -14.01 -1.10 -16.85
N PHE A 383 -14.80 -0.45 -17.67
CA PHE A 383 -15.94 -1.05 -18.34
C PHE A 383 -15.50 -2.10 -19.35
N ALA A 384 -14.40 -1.87 -20.08
CA ALA A 384 -13.81 -2.88 -20.95
C ALA A 384 -13.36 -4.13 -20.18
N ALA A 385 -12.77 -3.95 -18.99
CA ALA A 385 -12.42 -5.06 -18.11
C ALA A 385 -13.67 -5.73 -17.53
N GLY A 386 -14.68 -4.95 -17.18
CA GLY A 386 -15.96 -5.43 -16.66
C GLY A 386 -16.70 -6.31 -17.68
N LEU A 387 -16.83 -5.85 -18.92
CA LEU A 387 -17.42 -6.65 -19.99
C LEU A 387 -16.72 -7.99 -20.23
N ARG A 388 -15.41 -8.09 -19.94
CA ARG A 388 -14.67 -9.36 -20.04
C ARG A 388 -14.96 -10.33 -18.91
N GLY A 389 -15.42 -9.84 -17.75
CA GLY A 389 -15.67 -10.66 -16.57
C GLY A 389 -17.14 -10.87 -16.21
N TYR A 390 -18.05 -10.27 -16.96
CA TYR A 390 -19.50 -10.36 -16.75
C TYR A 390 -19.99 -11.82 -16.87
N ARG A 391 -20.55 -12.38 -15.80
CA ARG A 391 -20.86 -13.82 -15.74
C ARG A 391 -22.18 -14.14 -16.41
N ASN A 392 -23.16 -13.26 -16.24
CA ASN A 392 -24.51 -13.45 -16.74
C ASN A 392 -24.64 -13.14 -18.24
N ILE A 393 -23.63 -13.51 -19.05
CA ILE A 393 -23.62 -13.25 -20.50
C ILE A 393 -24.81 -13.92 -21.21
N ASN A 394 -25.26 -15.06 -20.68
CA ASN A 394 -26.37 -15.89 -21.17
C ASN A 394 -27.34 -16.22 -20.01
N PRO A 395 -28.17 -15.27 -19.57
CA PRO A 395 -29.20 -15.54 -18.58
C PRO A 395 -30.22 -16.56 -19.10
N PRO A 396 -30.97 -17.23 -18.21
CA PRO A 396 -32.10 -18.06 -18.59
C PRO A 396 -33.10 -17.28 -19.47
N ASN A 397 -33.68 -17.96 -20.45
CA ASN A 397 -34.76 -17.39 -21.27
C ASN A 397 -35.91 -16.91 -20.39
N GLY A 398 -36.49 -15.77 -20.73
CA GLY A 398 -37.60 -15.19 -19.96
C GLY A 398 -37.16 -14.24 -18.84
N THR A 399 -35.87 -13.90 -18.75
CA THR A 399 -35.38 -12.92 -17.78
C THR A 399 -35.84 -11.50 -18.16
N ALA A 400 -36.30 -10.70 -17.19
CA ALA A 400 -36.90 -9.37 -17.38
C ALA A 400 -36.13 -8.46 -18.37
N ASN A 401 -34.80 -8.45 -18.28
CA ASN A 401 -33.95 -7.59 -19.11
C ASN A 401 -33.19 -8.34 -20.21
N GLY A 402 -33.47 -9.63 -20.42
CA GLY A 402 -32.71 -10.47 -21.35
C GLY A 402 -31.19 -10.40 -21.09
N THR A 403 -30.41 -10.41 -22.17
CA THR A 403 -28.94 -10.24 -22.17
C THR A 403 -28.50 -8.77 -22.11
N LEU A 404 -27.20 -8.50 -21.92
CA LEU A 404 -26.64 -7.15 -22.13
C LEU A 404 -26.98 -6.58 -23.52
N LEU A 405 -27.13 -7.41 -24.55
CA LEU A 405 -27.55 -6.95 -25.89
C LEU A 405 -28.96 -6.37 -25.87
N HIS A 406 -29.88 -6.94 -25.07
CA HIS A 406 -31.22 -6.40 -24.91
C HIS A 406 -31.17 -5.04 -24.21
N ARG A 407 -30.35 -4.91 -23.15
CA ARG A 407 -30.14 -3.64 -22.45
C ARG A 407 -29.59 -2.55 -23.37
N VAL A 408 -28.63 -2.86 -24.26
CA VAL A 408 -28.14 -1.93 -25.29
C VAL A 408 -29.28 -1.44 -26.19
N VAL A 409 -30.13 -2.35 -26.68
CA VAL A 409 -31.27 -2.02 -27.55
C VAL A 409 -32.28 -1.14 -26.81
N THR A 410 -32.65 -1.50 -25.59
CA THR A 410 -33.56 -0.72 -24.75
C THR A 410 -32.99 0.66 -24.44
N ARG A 411 -31.69 0.76 -24.16
CA ARG A 411 -31.04 2.05 -23.86
C ARG A 411 -31.04 2.96 -25.07
N LEU A 412 -30.67 2.43 -26.24
CA LEU A 412 -30.75 3.18 -27.50
C LEU A 412 -32.18 3.64 -27.78
N HIS A 413 -33.18 2.78 -27.59
CA HIS A 413 -34.58 3.15 -27.74
C HIS A 413 -34.95 4.34 -26.86
N ASN A 414 -34.65 4.25 -25.56
CA ASN A 414 -34.96 5.30 -24.59
C ASN A 414 -34.28 6.63 -24.94
N GLN A 415 -33.05 6.61 -25.47
CA GLN A 415 -32.36 7.84 -25.88
C GLN A 415 -32.94 8.46 -27.15
N VAL A 416 -33.42 7.67 -28.12
CA VAL A 416 -34.01 8.21 -29.37
C VAL A 416 -35.46 8.63 -29.20
N THR A 417 -36.12 8.21 -28.11
CA THR A 417 -37.48 8.63 -27.74
C THR A 417 -37.52 9.69 -26.64
N ASP A 418 -36.36 10.02 -26.05
CA ASP A 418 -36.23 11.06 -25.04
C ASP A 418 -36.84 12.41 -25.52
N PRO A 419 -37.64 13.13 -24.69
CA PRO A 419 -38.21 14.42 -25.04
C PRO A 419 -37.18 15.47 -25.49
N ILE A 420 -35.97 15.44 -24.91
CA ILE A 420 -34.85 16.31 -25.31
C ILE A 420 -34.35 15.91 -26.70
N PHE A 421 -34.33 14.61 -27.02
CA PHE A 421 -33.95 14.14 -28.35
C PHE A 421 -34.98 14.54 -29.41
N THR A 422 -36.27 14.39 -29.11
CA THR A 422 -37.37 14.68 -30.04
C THR A 422 -37.65 16.17 -30.26
N SER A 423 -37.08 17.04 -29.41
CA SER A 423 -37.14 18.51 -29.56
C SER A 423 -35.97 19.11 -30.35
N LEU A 424 -34.98 18.30 -30.76
CA LEU A 424 -33.89 18.77 -31.62
C LEU A 424 -34.35 19.09 -33.04
N HIS A 425 -33.62 19.96 -33.74
CA HIS A 425 -33.86 20.19 -35.17
C HIS A 425 -33.67 18.88 -35.96
N PRO A 426 -34.49 18.58 -37.00
CA PRO A 426 -34.45 17.30 -37.71
C PRO A 426 -33.05 16.85 -38.20
N ARG A 427 -32.22 17.81 -38.60
CA ARG A 427 -30.82 17.57 -39.01
C ARG A 427 -29.95 17.06 -37.85
N ASP A 428 -30.15 17.62 -36.66
CA ASP A 428 -29.40 17.27 -35.46
C ASP A 428 -29.91 15.95 -34.88
N MET A 429 -31.22 15.70 -34.96
CA MET A 429 -31.83 14.40 -34.65
C MET A 429 -31.23 13.29 -35.52
N ALA A 430 -31.17 13.48 -36.84
CA ALA A 430 -30.62 12.49 -37.76
C ALA A 430 -29.13 12.21 -37.47
N SER A 431 -28.35 13.27 -37.24
CA SER A 431 -26.92 13.16 -36.91
C SER A 431 -26.69 12.46 -35.57
N ARG A 432 -27.45 12.84 -34.53
CA ARG A 432 -27.38 12.22 -33.19
C ARG A 432 -27.84 10.77 -33.23
N ARG A 433 -28.93 10.44 -33.94
CA ARG A 433 -29.39 9.06 -34.15
C ARG A 433 -28.30 8.19 -34.78
N LYS A 434 -27.64 8.69 -35.82
CA LYS A 434 -26.54 7.97 -36.49
C LYS A 434 -25.39 7.69 -35.52
N ARG A 435 -25.00 8.66 -34.68
CA ARG A 435 -23.97 8.47 -33.64
C ARG A 435 -24.40 7.44 -32.60
N LEU A 436 -25.58 7.61 -31.99
CA LEU A 436 -26.10 6.66 -30.98
C LEU A 436 -26.22 5.23 -31.52
N THR A 437 -26.61 5.08 -32.80
CA THR A 437 -26.64 3.77 -33.46
C THR A 437 -25.23 3.20 -33.64
N HIS A 438 -24.26 4.03 -34.06
CA HIS A 438 -22.86 3.63 -34.18
C HIS A 438 -22.28 3.19 -32.82
N ASP A 439 -22.55 3.95 -31.76
CA ASP A 439 -22.14 3.65 -30.39
C ASP A 439 -22.75 2.33 -29.90
N ALA A 440 -24.03 2.10 -30.18
CA ALA A 440 -24.70 0.83 -29.87
C ALA A 440 -24.07 -0.35 -30.62
N VAL A 441 -23.73 -0.18 -31.91
CA VAL A 441 -23.02 -1.21 -32.70
C VAL A 441 -21.65 -1.51 -32.09
N GLN A 442 -20.88 -0.47 -31.73
CA GLN A 442 -19.59 -0.65 -31.05
C GLN A 442 -19.75 -1.39 -29.73
N MET A 443 -20.75 -1.04 -28.93
CA MET A 443 -21.03 -1.70 -27.66
C MET A 443 -21.40 -3.18 -27.85
N ILE A 444 -22.29 -3.48 -28.79
CA ILE A 444 -22.64 -4.85 -29.16
C ILE A 444 -21.39 -5.62 -29.58
N TYR A 445 -20.51 -5.00 -30.37
CA TYR A 445 -19.24 -5.60 -30.76
C TYR A 445 -18.35 -5.89 -29.54
N TYR A 446 -18.22 -4.96 -28.59
CA TYR A 446 -17.46 -5.20 -27.35
C TYR A 446 -18.03 -6.36 -26.51
N ILE A 447 -19.35 -6.42 -26.35
CA ILE A 447 -20.04 -7.51 -25.64
C ILE A 447 -19.80 -8.86 -26.38
N ARG A 448 -19.76 -8.85 -27.72
CA ARG A 448 -19.55 -10.06 -28.54
C ARG A 448 -18.09 -10.51 -28.65
N ARG A 449 -17.12 -9.59 -28.56
CA ARG A 449 -15.69 -9.85 -28.82
C ARG A 449 -15.05 -10.85 -27.84
N GLY A 450 -15.73 -11.19 -26.76
CA GLY A 450 -15.40 -12.33 -25.90
C GLY A 450 -15.31 -11.91 -24.45
N ASN A 451 -16.09 -12.64 -23.64
CA ASN A 451 -16.02 -12.64 -22.19
C ASN A 451 -15.31 -13.94 -21.76
N GLN A 452 -14.66 -13.94 -20.60
CA GLN A 452 -14.06 -15.14 -20.01
C GLN A 452 -15.09 -16.27 -19.76
N HIS A 453 -16.38 -15.94 -19.75
CA HIS A 453 -17.52 -16.85 -19.59
C HIS A 453 -18.22 -17.20 -20.92
N GLY A 454 -17.65 -16.82 -22.06
CA GLY A 454 -18.14 -17.18 -23.40
C GLY A 454 -18.69 -16.01 -24.21
N GLN A 455 -19.44 -16.33 -25.27
CA GLN A 455 -20.10 -15.34 -26.12
C GLN A 455 -21.61 -15.24 -25.78
N PRO A 456 -22.22 -14.06 -25.98
CA PRO A 456 -23.66 -13.90 -25.83
C PRO A 456 -24.39 -14.76 -26.87
N ASN A 457 -25.38 -15.53 -26.40
CA ASN A 457 -26.27 -16.34 -27.20
C ASN A 457 -27.33 -15.43 -27.81
N LEU A 458 -27.28 -15.28 -29.13
CA LEU A 458 -28.21 -14.43 -29.88
C LEU A 458 -29.66 -14.97 -29.87
N ALA A 459 -29.84 -16.23 -29.48
CA ALA A 459 -31.16 -16.85 -29.33
C ALA A 459 -31.78 -16.66 -27.94
N THR A 460 -31.04 -16.09 -26.97
CA THR A 460 -31.61 -15.81 -25.64
C THR A 460 -32.74 -14.81 -25.75
N THR A 461 -33.85 -15.07 -25.05
CA THR A 461 -35.04 -14.22 -25.07
C THR A 461 -35.26 -13.48 -23.75
N ASP A 462 -35.78 -12.26 -23.84
CA ASP A 462 -36.31 -11.51 -22.70
C ASP A 462 -37.61 -12.14 -22.13
N ILE A 463 -38.19 -11.50 -21.11
CA ILE A 463 -39.46 -11.91 -20.48
C ILE A 463 -40.67 -11.93 -21.43
N ASN A 464 -40.58 -11.22 -22.56
CA ASN A 464 -41.62 -11.18 -23.57
C ASN A 464 -41.37 -12.18 -24.71
N GLY A 465 -40.38 -13.07 -24.56
CA GLY A 465 -40.01 -14.06 -25.57
C GLY A 465 -39.32 -13.46 -26.81
N ARG A 466 -38.77 -12.25 -26.71
CA ARG A 466 -38.11 -11.55 -27.81
C ARG A 466 -36.59 -11.71 -27.69
N THR A 467 -35.91 -11.99 -28.79
CA THR A 467 -34.45 -11.85 -28.87
C THR A 467 -34.06 -10.37 -28.95
N ALA A 468 -32.80 -10.02 -28.70
CA ALA A 468 -32.33 -8.64 -28.82
C ALA A 468 -32.56 -8.06 -30.22
N TRP A 469 -32.42 -8.90 -31.26
CA TRP A 469 -32.74 -8.53 -32.63
C TRP A 469 -34.25 -8.28 -32.85
N ALA A 470 -35.11 -9.17 -32.35
CA ALA A 470 -36.55 -8.98 -32.43
C ALA A 470 -37.01 -7.73 -31.66
N LEU A 471 -36.36 -7.44 -30.52
CA LEU A 471 -36.58 -6.24 -29.73
C LEU A 471 -36.18 -4.97 -30.49
N ALA A 472 -35.03 -4.96 -31.18
CA ALA A 472 -34.60 -3.82 -31.99
C ALA A 472 -35.60 -3.49 -33.11
N ARG A 473 -36.14 -4.53 -33.76
CA ARG A 473 -37.21 -4.39 -34.78
C ARG A 473 -38.51 -3.88 -34.19
N HIS A 474 -38.90 -4.39 -33.02
CA HIS A 474 -40.10 -3.91 -32.32
C HIS A 474 -40.01 -2.41 -32.02
N HIS A 475 -38.83 -1.90 -31.67
CA HIS A 475 -38.57 -0.49 -31.42
C HIS A 475 -38.26 0.34 -32.69
N ALA A 476 -38.35 -0.25 -33.89
CA ALA A 476 -38.01 0.38 -35.17
C ALA A 476 -36.59 1.00 -35.19
N ILE A 477 -35.63 0.36 -34.52
CA ILE A 477 -34.22 0.76 -34.53
C ILE A 477 -33.52 0.10 -35.72
N LEU A 478 -33.31 0.86 -36.79
CA LEU A 478 -32.59 0.41 -37.97
C LEU A 478 -31.07 0.52 -37.78
N GLY A 479 -30.30 -0.37 -38.41
CA GLY A 479 -28.83 -0.32 -38.42
C GLY A 479 -28.13 -1.14 -37.35
N LEU A 480 -28.88 -1.91 -36.54
CA LEU A 480 -28.32 -2.90 -35.60
C LEU A 480 -28.32 -4.34 -36.15
N ASP A 481 -28.95 -4.60 -37.30
CA ASP A 481 -29.19 -5.95 -37.82
C ASP A 481 -27.91 -6.76 -37.97
N ASP A 482 -26.86 -6.18 -38.58
CA ASP A 482 -25.58 -6.87 -38.77
C ASP A 482 -24.88 -7.18 -37.43
N ALA A 483 -25.01 -6.27 -36.46
CA ALA A 483 -24.39 -6.43 -35.14
C ALA A 483 -25.12 -7.46 -34.25
N LEU A 484 -26.44 -7.63 -34.43
CA LEU A 484 -27.28 -8.52 -33.63
C LEU A 484 -27.56 -9.88 -34.29
N THR A 485 -27.06 -10.11 -35.51
CA THR A 485 -27.19 -11.39 -36.22
C THR A 485 -25.86 -12.15 -36.27
N ALA A 486 -25.93 -13.46 -36.53
CA ALA A 486 -24.76 -14.36 -36.58
C ALA A 486 -23.72 -13.96 -37.65
N THR A 487 -24.11 -13.14 -38.63
CA THR A 487 -23.35 -12.73 -39.81
C THR A 487 -22.31 -11.62 -39.58
N ALA A 488 -22.16 -11.10 -38.35
CA ALA A 488 -21.10 -10.13 -38.05
C ALA A 488 -19.71 -10.76 -38.27
N THR A 489 -19.14 -10.50 -39.45
CA THR A 489 -17.76 -10.87 -39.75
C THR A 489 -16.86 -10.02 -38.86
N ILE A 490 -16.10 -10.65 -37.97
CA ILE A 490 -15.08 -9.95 -37.18
C ILE A 490 -14.03 -9.43 -38.17
N VAL A 491 -14.13 -8.17 -38.56
CA VAL A 491 -13.05 -7.49 -39.27
C VAL A 491 -11.91 -7.35 -38.26
N THR A 492 -10.98 -8.30 -38.31
CA THR A 492 -9.70 -8.23 -37.61
C THR A 492 -8.90 -7.12 -38.27
N ALA A 493 -9.00 -5.91 -37.73
CA ALA A 493 -7.96 -4.91 -37.95
C ALA A 493 -6.67 -5.47 -37.33
N VAL A 494 -5.73 -5.76 -38.23
CA VAL A 494 -4.40 -6.28 -37.99
C VAL A 494 -3.67 -5.35 -37.04
N ASP A 495 -3.26 -5.88 -35.89
CA ASP A 495 -2.00 -5.49 -35.27
C ASP A 495 -1.31 -6.75 -34.74
N GLY A 496 -0.12 -7.00 -35.28
CA GLY A 496 0.58 -8.27 -35.15
C GLY A 496 1.08 -8.55 -33.74
N SER A 497 0.74 -9.71 -33.20
CA SER A 497 1.72 -10.60 -32.59
C SER A 497 1.11 -11.99 -32.33
N HIS A 498 1.92 -13.00 -32.65
CA HIS A 498 1.67 -14.43 -32.59
C HIS A 498 0.87 -14.91 -31.37
N THR A 499 -0.27 -15.61 -31.58
CA THR A 499 -0.77 -16.68 -30.66
C THR A 499 -1.99 -17.47 -31.15
N ALA A 500 -2.61 -17.15 -32.30
CA ALA A 500 -3.82 -17.87 -32.73
C ALA A 500 -3.58 -19.25 -33.38
N ALA A 501 -2.37 -19.54 -33.87
CA ALA A 501 -2.08 -20.79 -34.59
C ALA A 501 -1.89 -22.03 -33.68
N ASN A 502 -1.59 -21.85 -32.38
CA ASN A 502 -1.28 -22.96 -31.49
C ASN A 502 -2.49 -23.55 -30.74
N LEU A 503 -3.63 -22.85 -30.71
CA LEU A 503 -4.84 -23.32 -29.99
C LEU A 503 -5.76 -24.20 -30.84
N LEU A 504 -5.70 -24.09 -32.18
CA LEU A 504 -6.49 -24.92 -33.08
C LEU A 504 -5.88 -26.31 -33.34
N GLN A 505 -4.59 -26.52 -33.05
CA GLN A 505 -3.93 -27.81 -33.25
C GLN A 505 -4.08 -28.75 -32.03
N ALA A 506 -4.42 -28.22 -30.85
CA ALA A 506 -4.67 -29.01 -29.64
C ALA A 506 -6.09 -29.61 -29.57
N ALA A 507 -7.06 -29.06 -30.31
CA ALA A 507 -8.44 -29.56 -30.34
C ALA A 507 -8.64 -30.73 -31.34
N ALA A 508 -7.66 -31.03 -32.18
CA ALA A 508 -7.75 -32.07 -33.22
C ALA A 508 -7.13 -33.42 -32.82
N GLN A 509 -6.54 -33.54 -31.62
CA GLN A 509 -6.02 -34.80 -31.10
C GLN A 509 -6.98 -35.31 -30.03
N GLY A 510 -7.72 -36.38 -30.35
CA GLY A 510 -8.69 -37.00 -29.45
C GLY A 510 -8.09 -37.47 -28.12
N PRO A 511 -8.93 -37.81 -27.13
CA PRO A 511 -8.48 -38.15 -25.79
C PRO A 511 -7.61 -39.41 -25.81
N ALA A 512 -6.40 -39.31 -25.25
CA ALA A 512 -5.54 -40.46 -25.00
C ALA A 512 -6.20 -41.39 -23.96
N PRO A 513 -6.09 -42.72 -24.11
CA PRO A 513 -6.64 -43.66 -23.14
C PRO A 513 -5.89 -43.57 -21.80
N ALA A 514 -6.64 -43.69 -20.70
CA ALA A 514 -6.11 -43.69 -19.35
C ALA A 514 -5.16 -44.88 -19.10
N PRO A 515 -3.97 -44.67 -18.53
CA PRO A 515 -3.17 -45.78 -18.04
C PRO A 515 -3.70 -46.25 -16.68
N SER A 516 -3.91 -47.56 -16.62
CA SER A 516 -4.21 -48.37 -15.45
C SER A 516 -3.22 -48.16 -14.32
N ALA A 517 -3.74 -48.16 -13.09
CA ALA A 517 -2.95 -48.33 -11.88
C ALA A 517 -2.19 -49.66 -11.91
N ASN A 518 -0.88 -49.63 -11.68
CA ASN A 518 -0.24 -50.65 -10.85
C ASN A 518 1.04 -50.13 -10.20
N ILE A 519 1.21 -50.64 -8.99
CA ILE A 519 2.21 -50.36 -7.96
C ILE A 519 3.60 -50.83 -8.42
N ASP A 520 4.65 -50.07 -8.10
CA ASP A 520 5.88 -50.58 -7.44
C ASP A 520 6.89 -49.43 -7.21
N ASP A 521 7.20 -49.20 -5.93
CA ASP A 521 8.47 -48.66 -5.40
C ASP A 521 9.59 -49.70 -5.74
N PRO A 522 10.92 -49.42 -5.79
CA PRO A 522 11.64 -48.38 -5.05
C PRO A 522 12.87 -47.73 -5.73
N THR A 523 13.50 -46.84 -4.96
CA THR A 523 14.95 -46.53 -4.85
C THR A 523 15.48 -45.16 -5.27
N ILE A 524 16.26 -44.64 -4.33
CA ILE A 524 17.01 -43.39 -4.23
C ILE A 524 18.26 -43.45 -5.10
N VAL A 525 18.53 -42.42 -5.93
CA VAL A 525 19.90 -41.99 -6.29
C VAL A 525 19.95 -40.45 -6.48
N PRO A 526 20.94 -39.75 -5.90
CA PRO A 526 21.06 -38.30 -5.97
C PRO A 526 21.96 -37.80 -7.11
N GLY A 527 21.59 -36.64 -7.67
CA GLY A 527 22.54 -35.69 -8.25
C GLY A 527 22.50 -35.52 -9.77
N HIS A 528 21.91 -34.42 -10.23
CA HIS A 528 22.42 -33.70 -11.41
C HIS A 528 22.09 -32.21 -11.33
N ARG A 529 23.14 -31.38 -11.38
CA ARG A 529 23.09 -29.92 -11.51
C ARG A 529 22.93 -29.56 -12.99
N TYR A 530 21.92 -28.77 -13.33
CA TYR A 530 21.83 -28.10 -14.64
C TYR A 530 22.44 -26.69 -14.58
N PRO A 531 23.27 -26.28 -15.55
CA PRO A 531 23.78 -24.92 -15.63
C PRO A 531 22.77 -23.97 -16.28
N ILE A 532 22.47 -22.85 -15.61
CA ILE A 532 21.64 -21.76 -16.13
C ILE A 532 22.46 -20.94 -17.12
N ARG A 533 22.08 -20.96 -18.39
CA ARG A 533 22.66 -20.14 -19.46
C ARG A 533 21.98 -18.76 -19.49
N ARG A 534 22.70 -17.72 -19.09
CA ARG A 534 22.25 -16.31 -19.20
C ARG A 534 22.46 -15.80 -20.64
N THR A 535 21.39 -15.44 -21.34
CA THR A 535 21.46 -14.64 -22.57
C THR A 535 21.33 -13.16 -22.27
N ARG A 536 22.40 -12.39 -22.47
CA ARG A 536 22.38 -10.93 -22.60
C ARG A 536 21.82 -10.57 -23.98
N ARG A 537 20.80 -9.71 -24.04
CA ARG A 537 20.45 -8.97 -25.27
C ARG A 537 21.12 -7.59 -25.23
N ARG A 538 21.68 -7.21 -26.37
CA ARG A 538 22.10 -5.84 -26.71
C ARG A 538 20.88 -4.99 -27.01
#